data_AF-A0A7K6YXS7-F1
#
_entry.id   AF-A0A7K6YXS7-F1
#
_cell.length_a   1.000
_cell.length_b   1.000
_cell.length_c   1.000
_cell.angle_alpha   90.00
_cell.angle_beta   90.00
_cell.angle_gamma   90.00
#
_symmetry.space_group_name_H-M   'P 1'
#
loop_
_entity.id
_entity.type
_entity.pdbx_description
1 polymer ?
#
loop_
_entity_poly.entity_id
_entity_poly.type
_entity_poly.pdbx_seq_one_letter_code
_entity_poly.pdbx_strand_id
1 'polypeptide(L)'
;SEMFCVVQEDITAVTKEGNLLLSSFEEPDAGECSQDQHCERPGDWETVNRLLGQLREMETAFDGFWEKHQLKMEQYLQLWKFEQSFQEVKNAIEFLMGQQAELPDTGDSIPQVKQRLKDLGHFDGMAQDLIGKAQVVILHGHQLAANHHYALNLICQQCNELRHHSDVLSDEIKRKQMRLQKTLDLHTRLQQALQCCDEGAYLLANQQMDKCQSKEGAQKALQDIERFLESSSAYLNYDPQALHYDFESVLTSELKCQIQSVQVKLENVRSMFENRQACFKKLLDKHVRPVQLVAPRPENPPRSKSPLFSPKHVTHSSSSHCIPFLFQIEVMHDYQEKRNSLQSFISDSDDNLDILKGHVINELIETERVYVEELFTVLTGYRAEMDNPAMLILMPPILRNRKDVLFGNMPEIYDFHNKIFLHSLESCLGAPERVGFCFLDRRQDFQMYEKYCQNKPRSESLWRQCSESTFFQECQRKLEHKLGLDSYLLKPVQRLTKYQLLLKELLKYSTSCDGVQELQEALVAMLDLLKSVNDSMHQISITGYD
;
A
#
# COMPACT_ATOMS: atom_id res chain seq x y z
N SER A 1 19.57 -30.66 25.98
CA SER A 1 19.84 -31.06 27.37
C SER A 1 19.74 -32.56 27.56
N GLU A 2 18.56 -33.18 27.47
CA GLU A 2 18.37 -34.61 27.82
C GLU A 2 19.43 -35.57 27.22
N MET A 3 19.66 -35.51 25.90
CA MET A 3 20.68 -36.34 25.24
C MET A 3 22.12 -36.08 25.72
N PHE A 4 22.46 -34.85 26.14
CA PHE A 4 23.75 -34.52 26.74
C PHE A 4 23.87 -35.11 28.15
N CYS A 5 22.81 -35.04 28.96
CA CYS A 5 22.78 -35.66 30.28
C CYS A 5 22.98 -37.18 30.19
N VAL A 6 22.29 -37.86 29.27
CA VAL A 6 22.46 -39.31 29.04
C VAL A 6 23.90 -39.66 28.65
N VAL A 7 24.52 -38.92 27.71
CA VAL A 7 25.92 -39.15 27.31
C VAL A 7 26.90 -38.92 28.48
N GLN A 8 26.67 -37.90 29.32
CA GLN A 8 27.45 -37.65 30.53
C GLN A 8 27.27 -38.74 31.60
N GLU A 9 26.05 -39.27 31.77
CA GLU A 9 25.75 -40.41 32.65
C GLU A 9 26.44 -41.71 32.16
N ASP A 10 26.40 -41.99 30.85
CA ASP A 10 27.07 -43.13 30.22
C ASP A 10 28.61 -43.04 30.35
N ILE A 11 29.21 -41.89 30.05
CA ILE A 11 30.65 -41.65 30.22
C ILE A 11 31.06 -41.81 31.69
N THR A 12 30.24 -41.29 32.61
CA THR A 12 30.44 -41.44 34.06
C THR A 12 30.35 -42.91 34.51
N ALA A 13 29.46 -43.71 33.92
CA ALA A 13 29.31 -45.13 34.22
C ALA A 13 30.52 -45.94 33.73
N VAL A 14 30.87 -45.82 32.44
CA VAL A 14 32.03 -46.51 31.83
C VAL A 14 33.34 -46.11 32.54
N THR A 15 33.48 -44.85 32.93
CA THR A 15 34.64 -44.39 33.71
C THR A 15 34.73 -45.07 35.07
N LYS A 16 33.61 -45.29 35.78
CA LYS A 16 33.61 -46.03 37.06
C LYS A 16 34.00 -47.49 36.86
N GLU A 17 33.43 -48.16 35.86
CA GLU A 17 33.75 -49.57 35.56
C GLU A 17 35.21 -49.76 35.16
N GLY A 18 35.77 -48.88 34.32
CA GLY A 18 37.18 -48.94 33.95
C GLY A 18 38.14 -48.67 35.12
N ASN A 19 37.78 -47.79 36.07
CA ASN A 19 38.59 -47.58 37.27
C ASN A 19 38.54 -48.80 38.22
N LEU A 20 37.37 -49.43 38.38
CA LEU A 20 37.25 -50.69 39.14
C LEU A 20 38.06 -51.81 38.49
N LEU A 21 38.10 -51.87 37.16
CA LEU A 21 38.92 -52.82 36.41
C LEU A 21 40.42 -52.56 36.62
N LEU A 22 40.88 -51.30 36.61
CA LEU A 22 42.28 -50.96 36.94
C LEU A 22 42.66 -51.38 38.36
N SER A 23 41.82 -51.09 39.36
CA SER A 23 42.06 -51.53 40.74
C SER A 23 41.99 -53.05 40.93
N SER A 24 41.47 -53.81 39.95
CA SER A 24 41.56 -55.29 39.94
C SER A 24 42.86 -55.82 39.34
N PHE A 25 43.62 -54.98 38.63
CA PHE A 25 44.96 -55.26 38.10
C PHE A 25 46.10 -54.69 38.98
N GLU A 26 45.76 -53.98 40.05
CA GLU A 26 46.72 -53.50 41.07
C GLU A 26 46.72 -54.50 42.25
N GLU A 27 47.69 -55.42 42.26
CA GLU A 27 47.83 -56.38 43.37
C GLU A 27 48.16 -55.64 44.69
N PRO A 28 47.55 -56.05 45.83
CA PRO A 28 47.90 -55.50 47.13
C PRO A 28 49.26 -56.05 47.59
N ASP A 29 50.28 -55.18 47.67
CA ASP A 29 51.58 -55.51 48.24
C ASP A 29 51.43 -55.99 49.70
N ALA A 30 51.67 -57.28 49.92
CA ALA A 30 51.27 -57.99 51.13
C ALA A 30 52.28 -59.09 51.56
N GLY A 31 53.58 -58.86 51.37
CA GLY A 31 54.59 -59.70 52.03
C GLY A 31 56.00 -59.66 51.43
N GLU A 32 56.97 -59.33 52.27
CA GLU A 32 58.42 -59.36 52.02
C GLU A 32 58.91 -60.56 51.17
N CYS A 33 59.71 -60.33 50.11
CA CYS A 33 61.10 -60.83 50.02
C CYS A 33 61.84 -60.44 48.70
N SER A 34 63.01 -59.81 48.83
CA SER A 34 64.20 -59.86 47.94
C SER A 34 64.14 -59.58 46.41
N GLN A 35 64.92 -58.57 46.03
CA GLN A 35 65.78 -58.46 44.82
C GLN A 35 65.15 -58.43 43.41
N ASP A 36 65.36 -57.28 42.73
CA ASP A 36 65.57 -57.13 41.29
C ASP A 36 64.71 -57.98 40.34
N GLN A 37 63.38 -57.83 40.44
CA GLN A 37 62.50 -58.04 39.29
C GLN A 37 61.78 -56.75 38.93
N HIS A 38 61.96 -56.34 37.68
CA HIS A 38 61.26 -55.22 37.07
C HIS A 38 59.80 -55.64 36.90
N CYS A 39 58.92 -55.16 37.79
CA CYS A 39 57.48 -55.46 37.71
C CYS A 39 56.88 -54.75 36.50
N GLU A 40 56.94 -55.42 35.34
CA GLU A 40 56.22 -55.00 34.14
C GLU A 40 54.73 -55.02 34.46
N ARG A 41 54.10 -53.85 34.41
CA ARG A 41 52.65 -53.74 34.56
C ARG A 41 51.99 -54.59 33.47
N PRO A 42 50.91 -55.33 33.77
CA PRO A 42 50.22 -56.12 32.75
C PRO A 42 49.86 -55.25 31.54
N GLY A 43 50.08 -55.73 30.32
CA GLY A 43 49.73 -55.00 29.10
C GLY A 43 48.23 -54.63 29.04
N ASP A 44 47.40 -55.39 29.77
CA ASP A 44 45.99 -55.08 30.01
C ASP A 44 45.78 -53.86 30.93
N TRP A 45 46.56 -53.70 32.02
CA TRP A 45 46.56 -52.49 32.86
C TRP A 45 46.95 -51.27 32.02
N GLU A 46 48.01 -51.36 31.21
CA GLU A 46 48.42 -50.25 30.35
C GLU A 46 47.38 -49.92 29.28
N THR A 47 46.70 -50.95 28.75
CA THR A 47 45.62 -50.78 27.77
C THR A 47 44.38 -50.13 28.39
N VAL A 48 43.92 -50.56 29.57
CA VAL A 48 42.76 -49.95 30.25
C VAL A 48 43.08 -48.53 30.71
N ASN A 49 44.28 -48.27 31.25
CA ASN A 49 44.71 -46.93 31.65
C ASN A 49 44.77 -45.98 30.43
N ARG A 50 45.28 -46.45 29.28
CA ARG A 50 45.26 -45.70 28.02
C ARG A 50 43.83 -45.42 27.54
N LEU A 51 42.93 -46.40 27.60
CA LEU A 51 41.52 -46.22 27.21
C LEU A 51 40.79 -45.22 28.11
N LEU A 52 41.03 -45.23 29.43
CA LEU A 52 40.51 -44.18 30.33
C LEU A 52 41.16 -42.81 30.11
N GLY A 53 42.40 -42.74 29.61
CA GLY A 53 42.97 -41.50 29.10
C GLY A 53 42.14 -40.95 27.93
N GLN A 54 41.95 -41.77 26.90
CA GLN A 54 41.19 -41.42 25.70
C GLN A 54 39.71 -41.08 25.99
N LEU A 55 39.09 -41.75 26.97
CA LEU A 55 37.72 -41.45 27.41
C LEU A 55 37.61 -40.04 28.03
N ARG A 56 38.56 -39.65 28.90
CA ARG A 56 38.60 -38.31 29.51
C ARG A 56 38.96 -37.21 28.51
N GLU A 57 39.80 -37.51 27.53
CA GLU A 57 40.07 -36.61 26.40
C GLU A 57 38.82 -36.38 25.53
N MET A 58 38.06 -37.45 25.25
CA MET A 58 36.80 -37.39 24.50
C MET A 58 35.70 -36.63 25.26
N GLU A 59 35.55 -36.90 26.57
CA GLU A 59 34.65 -36.18 27.49
C GLU A 59 34.93 -34.67 27.47
N THR A 60 36.19 -34.28 27.73
CA THR A 60 36.64 -32.88 27.71
C THR A 60 36.40 -32.21 26.34
N ALA A 61 36.63 -32.93 25.24
CA ALA A 61 36.39 -32.43 23.89
C ALA A 61 34.90 -32.30 23.56
N PHE A 62 34.05 -33.19 24.09
CA PHE A 62 32.61 -33.17 23.92
C PHE A 62 31.95 -32.04 24.70
N ASP A 63 32.34 -31.80 25.96
CA ASP A 63 31.86 -30.67 26.75
C ASP A 63 32.25 -29.33 26.09
N GLY A 64 33.53 -29.20 25.69
CA GLY A 64 34.04 -28.04 24.97
C GLY A 64 33.47 -27.86 23.55
N PHE A 65 32.74 -28.84 23.01
CA PHE A 65 31.88 -28.71 21.84
C PHE A 65 30.45 -28.33 22.24
N TRP A 66 29.89 -28.99 23.26
CA TRP A 66 28.52 -28.80 23.72
C TRP A 66 28.26 -27.38 24.22
N GLU A 67 29.15 -26.78 25.01
CA GLU A 67 29.02 -25.38 25.45
C GLU A 67 28.84 -24.42 24.26
N LYS A 68 29.67 -24.60 23.21
CA LYS A 68 29.64 -23.78 21.99
C LYS A 68 28.39 -24.06 21.16
N HIS A 69 27.94 -25.32 21.12
CA HIS A 69 26.73 -25.72 20.43
C HIS A 69 25.49 -25.15 21.11
N GLN A 70 25.38 -25.28 22.43
CA GLN A 70 24.30 -24.74 23.26
C GLN A 70 24.25 -23.21 23.15
N LEU A 71 25.37 -22.51 23.33
CA LEU A 71 25.44 -21.05 23.14
C LEU A 71 24.94 -20.63 21.75
N LYS A 72 25.30 -21.38 20.71
CA LYS A 72 24.82 -21.12 19.35
C LYS A 72 23.30 -21.36 19.19
N MET A 73 22.74 -22.38 19.83
CA MET A 73 21.29 -22.62 19.85
C MET A 73 20.52 -21.56 20.64
N GLU A 74 21.06 -21.09 21.77
CA GLU A 74 20.52 -19.97 22.52
C GLU A 74 20.56 -18.67 21.69
N GLN A 75 21.63 -18.43 20.94
CA GLN A 75 21.73 -17.30 20.02
C GLN A 75 20.75 -17.42 18.83
N TYR A 76 20.52 -18.61 18.25
CA TYR A 76 19.47 -18.80 17.25
C TYR A 76 18.08 -18.42 17.79
N LEU A 77 17.77 -18.79 19.04
CA LEU A 77 16.50 -18.43 19.70
C LEU A 77 16.42 -16.93 20.06
N GLN A 78 17.54 -16.29 20.38
CA GLN A 78 17.62 -14.84 20.62
C GLN A 78 17.35 -14.06 19.33
N LEU A 79 18.00 -14.43 18.22
CA LEU A 79 17.79 -13.79 16.92
C LEU A 79 16.33 -13.91 16.48
N TRP A 80 15.75 -15.11 16.50
CA TRP A 80 14.37 -15.33 16.06
C TRP A 80 13.35 -14.47 16.82
N LYS A 81 13.52 -14.32 18.15
CA LYS A 81 12.69 -13.43 18.98
C LYS A 81 12.89 -11.95 18.62
N PHE A 82 14.15 -11.53 18.43
CA PHE A 82 14.48 -10.17 18.03
C PHE A 82 13.89 -9.81 16.66
N GLU A 83 14.01 -10.70 15.66
CA GLU A 83 13.45 -10.54 14.32
C GLU A 83 11.91 -10.48 14.36
N GLN A 84 11.26 -11.30 15.18
CA GLN A 84 9.81 -11.23 15.40
C GLN A 84 9.38 -9.85 15.94
N SER A 85 10.04 -9.34 16.99
CA SER A 85 9.73 -8.02 17.55
C SER A 85 10.09 -6.87 16.62
N PHE A 86 11.18 -6.98 15.84
CA PHE A 86 11.54 -6.02 14.80
C PHE A 86 10.45 -5.94 13.73
N GLN A 87 10.01 -7.08 13.19
CA GLN A 87 9.01 -7.10 12.13
C GLN A 87 7.63 -6.64 12.62
N GLU A 88 7.23 -6.96 13.86
CA GLU A 88 6.00 -6.46 14.47
C GLU A 88 6.00 -4.92 14.54
N VAL A 89 7.05 -4.32 15.11
CA VAL A 89 7.13 -2.87 15.27
C VAL A 89 7.33 -2.15 13.94
N LYS A 90 8.11 -2.73 13.01
CA LYS A 90 8.27 -2.21 11.65
C LYS A 90 6.92 -2.14 10.92
N ASN A 91 6.18 -3.26 10.86
CA ASN A 91 4.88 -3.33 10.21
C ASN A 91 3.89 -2.31 10.82
N ALA A 92 3.93 -2.13 12.14
CA ALA A 92 3.07 -1.16 12.83
C ALA A 92 3.44 0.30 12.48
N ILE A 93 4.73 0.62 12.34
CA ILE A 93 5.20 1.94 11.92
C ILE A 93 4.83 2.20 10.44
N GLU A 94 5.08 1.24 9.55
CA GLU A 94 4.71 1.35 8.12
C GLU A 94 3.18 1.54 7.94
N PHE A 95 2.37 0.81 8.71
CA PHE A 95 0.91 0.96 8.73
C PHE A 95 0.47 2.35 9.22
N LEU A 96 1.07 2.87 10.30
CA LEU A 96 0.75 4.20 10.82
C LEU A 96 1.23 5.31 9.87
N MET A 97 2.39 5.14 9.22
CA MET A 97 2.85 6.02 8.14
C MET A 97 1.85 6.05 6.98
N GLY A 98 1.30 4.90 6.57
CA GLY A 98 0.23 4.82 5.58
C GLY A 98 -1.02 5.61 6.01
N GLN A 99 -1.55 5.35 7.20
CA GLN A 99 -2.74 6.04 7.72
C GLN A 99 -2.55 7.55 7.84
N GLN A 100 -1.41 8.02 8.37
CA GLN A 100 -1.18 9.46 8.49
C GLN A 100 -0.84 10.11 7.14
N ALA A 101 -0.36 9.36 6.14
CA ALA A 101 -0.13 9.88 4.79
C ALA A 101 -1.43 10.35 4.11
N GLU A 102 -2.53 9.61 4.29
CA GLU A 102 -3.87 9.94 3.77
C GLU A 102 -4.41 11.28 4.30
N LEU A 103 -4.00 11.70 5.50
CA LEU A 103 -4.45 12.97 6.11
C LEU A 103 -3.87 14.18 5.36
N PRO A 104 -4.69 15.07 4.75
CA PRO A 104 -4.17 16.23 4.02
C PRO A 104 -3.49 17.24 4.96
N ASP A 105 -2.35 17.80 4.54
CA ASP A 105 -1.50 18.67 5.36
C ASP A 105 -1.80 20.18 5.21
N THR A 106 -2.95 20.51 4.64
CA THR A 106 -3.57 21.84 4.52
C THR A 106 -5.09 21.71 4.70
N GLY A 107 -5.90 22.72 4.34
CA GLY A 107 -7.36 22.61 4.27
C GLY A 107 -8.04 23.95 4.02
N ASP A 108 -9.33 23.88 3.66
CA ASP A 108 -10.03 24.97 2.97
C ASP A 108 -10.96 25.78 3.90
N SER A 109 -11.04 25.41 5.18
CA SER A 109 -11.75 26.15 6.22
C SER A 109 -11.24 25.85 7.65
N ILE A 110 -11.42 26.81 8.57
CA ILE A 110 -11.07 26.70 10.01
C ILE A 110 -11.55 25.40 10.67
N PRO A 111 -12.85 24.99 10.59
CA PRO A 111 -13.30 23.78 11.27
C PRO A 111 -12.66 22.51 10.71
N GLN A 112 -12.41 22.43 9.39
CA GLN A 112 -11.72 21.30 8.78
C GLN A 112 -10.26 21.23 9.23
N VAL A 113 -9.54 22.35 9.26
CA VAL A 113 -8.13 22.39 9.70
C VAL A 113 -8.00 22.08 11.19
N LYS A 114 -8.91 22.58 12.05
CA LYS A 114 -8.97 22.22 13.47
C LYS A 114 -9.27 20.74 13.70
N GLN A 115 -10.13 20.14 12.89
CA GLN A 115 -10.38 18.70 12.94
C GLN A 115 -9.14 17.89 12.50
N ARG A 116 -8.52 18.25 11.37
CA ARG A 116 -7.26 17.62 10.90
C ARG A 116 -6.12 17.73 11.92
N LEU A 117 -6.00 18.85 12.64
CA LEU A 117 -5.03 19.00 13.75
C LEU A 117 -5.34 18.07 14.93
N LYS A 118 -6.61 17.86 15.26
CA LYS A 118 -7.02 16.91 16.31
C LYS A 118 -6.72 15.47 15.90
N ASP A 119 -7.01 15.12 14.65
CA ASP A 119 -6.77 13.78 14.11
C ASP A 119 -5.27 13.48 14.00
N LEU A 120 -4.46 14.46 13.58
CA LEU A 120 -3.00 14.36 13.61
C LEU A 120 -2.45 14.22 15.04
N GLY A 121 -3.06 14.87 16.03
CA GLY A 121 -2.70 14.69 17.45
C GLY A 121 -2.97 13.28 17.97
N HIS A 122 -3.93 12.55 17.40
CA HIS A 122 -4.14 11.13 17.69
C HIS A 122 -3.04 10.27 17.03
N PHE A 123 -2.68 10.57 15.78
CA PHE A 123 -1.56 9.89 15.11
C PHE A 123 -0.20 10.15 15.78
N ASP A 124 0.05 11.35 16.31
CA ASP A 124 1.25 11.64 17.13
C ASP A 124 1.29 10.77 18.39
N GLY A 125 0.19 10.69 19.15
CA GLY A 125 0.11 9.80 20.32
C GLY A 125 0.43 8.33 19.98
N MET A 126 -0.17 7.80 18.90
CA MET A 126 0.16 6.46 18.41
C MET A 126 1.61 6.32 17.95
N ALA A 127 2.19 7.36 17.37
CA ALA A 127 3.58 7.35 16.92
C ALA A 127 4.55 7.34 18.11
N GLN A 128 4.32 8.13 19.16
CA GLN A 128 5.16 8.10 20.36
C GLN A 128 5.16 6.71 21.01
N ASP A 129 4.00 6.03 21.08
CA ASP A 129 3.90 4.65 21.59
C ASP A 129 4.70 3.65 20.73
N LEU A 130 4.62 3.74 19.39
CA LEU A 130 5.40 2.88 18.50
C LEU A 130 6.90 3.17 18.51
N ILE A 131 7.28 4.45 18.59
CA ILE A 131 8.69 4.88 18.72
C ILE A 131 9.26 4.38 20.07
N GLY A 132 8.47 4.40 21.14
CA GLY A 132 8.84 3.80 22.43
C GLY A 132 9.10 2.29 22.32
N LYS A 133 8.22 1.54 21.63
CA LYS A 133 8.45 0.11 21.34
C LYS A 133 9.71 -0.11 20.49
N ALA A 134 9.92 0.71 19.46
CA ALA A 134 11.10 0.64 18.60
C ALA A 134 12.39 0.85 19.40
N GLN A 135 12.43 1.82 20.32
CA GLN A 135 13.56 2.05 21.21
C GLN A 135 13.88 0.84 22.10
N VAL A 136 12.86 0.12 22.59
CA VAL A 136 13.06 -1.13 23.36
C VAL A 136 13.66 -2.23 22.50
N VAL A 137 13.17 -2.44 21.27
CA VAL A 137 13.74 -3.43 20.33
C VAL A 137 15.17 -3.06 19.94
N ILE A 138 15.44 -1.78 19.63
CA ILE A 138 16.79 -1.27 19.33
C ILE A 138 17.74 -1.51 20.50
N LEU A 139 17.31 -1.24 21.74
CA LEU A 139 18.12 -1.48 22.94
C LEU A 139 18.40 -2.97 23.15
N HIS A 140 17.42 -3.85 22.89
CA HIS A 140 17.63 -5.30 22.94
C HIS A 140 18.66 -5.76 21.89
N GLY A 141 18.54 -5.30 20.64
CA GLY A 141 19.53 -5.61 19.59
C GLY A 141 20.92 -5.08 19.90
N HIS A 142 21.04 -3.87 20.47
CA HIS A 142 22.31 -3.35 20.98
C HIS A 142 22.91 -4.23 22.10
N GLN A 143 22.08 -4.80 22.98
CA GLN A 143 22.55 -5.73 24.02
C GLN A 143 23.02 -7.07 23.43
N LEU A 144 22.35 -7.61 22.41
CA LEU A 144 22.80 -8.80 21.68
C LEU A 144 24.14 -8.53 20.97
N ALA A 145 24.27 -7.36 20.32
CA ALA A 145 25.51 -6.92 19.70
C ALA A 145 26.68 -6.82 20.70
N ALA A 146 26.45 -6.21 21.86
CA ALA A 146 27.45 -6.13 22.94
C ALA A 146 27.83 -7.51 23.51
N ASN A 147 26.90 -8.47 23.50
CA ASN A 147 27.14 -9.86 23.88
C ASN A 147 27.83 -10.70 22.78
N HIS A 148 28.41 -10.06 21.75
CA HIS A 148 29.15 -10.70 20.65
C HIS A 148 28.34 -11.78 19.91
N HIS A 149 27.04 -11.54 19.74
CA HIS A 149 26.12 -12.44 19.07
C HIS A 149 26.51 -12.70 17.59
N TYR A 150 26.46 -13.96 17.12
CA TYR A 150 26.99 -14.34 15.79
C TYR A 150 26.39 -13.52 14.62
N ALA A 151 25.13 -13.11 14.74
CA ALA A 151 24.40 -12.31 13.75
C ALA A 151 24.60 -10.78 13.86
N LEU A 152 25.67 -10.31 14.52
CA LEU A 152 25.97 -8.91 14.82
C LEU A 152 25.57 -7.91 13.72
N ASN A 153 26.03 -8.12 12.49
CA ASN A 153 25.80 -7.18 11.38
C ASN A 153 24.31 -7.03 11.02
N LEU A 154 23.55 -8.13 11.03
CA LEU A 154 22.12 -8.13 10.74
C LEU A 154 21.32 -7.42 11.84
N ILE A 155 21.68 -7.68 13.10
CA ILE A 155 21.06 -7.03 14.27
C ILE A 155 21.32 -5.53 14.21
N CYS A 156 22.56 -5.09 13.99
CA CYS A 156 22.90 -3.68 13.84
C CYS A 156 22.20 -3.01 12.64
N GLN A 157 22.04 -3.72 11.52
CA GLN A 157 21.28 -3.23 10.36
C GLN A 157 19.81 -3.00 10.74
N GLN A 158 19.13 -4.00 11.32
CA GLN A 158 17.72 -3.91 11.72
C GLN A 158 17.50 -2.82 12.80
N CYS A 159 18.42 -2.65 13.76
CA CYS A 159 18.37 -1.55 14.72
C CYS A 159 18.48 -0.16 14.07
N ASN A 160 19.31 0.00 13.04
CA ASN A 160 19.44 1.25 12.31
C ASN A 160 18.23 1.52 11.40
N GLU A 161 17.69 0.47 10.78
CA GLU A 161 16.48 0.52 9.96
C GLU A 161 15.26 0.93 10.79
N LEU A 162 15.04 0.32 11.95
CA LEU A 162 13.90 0.65 12.82
C LEU A 162 14.01 2.07 13.41
N ARG A 163 15.24 2.55 13.65
CA ARG A 163 15.50 3.95 14.02
C ARG A 163 15.10 4.90 12.89
N HIS A 164 15.55 4.63 11.66
CA HIS A 164 15.23 5.46 10.50
C HIS A 164 13.70 5.58 10.26
N HIS A 165 12.96 4.46 10.34
CA HIS A 165 11.49 4.49 10.22
C HIS A 165 10.84 5.30 11.37
N SER A 166 11.36 5.20 12.59
CA SER A 166 10.91 5.99 13.75
C SER A 166 11.12 7.49 13.56
N ASP A 167 12.30 7.88 13.08
CA ASP A 167 12.68 9.27 12.82
C ASP A 167 11.80 9.88 11.71
N VAL A 168 11.64 9.17 10.58
CA VAL A 168 10.81 9.60 9.45
C VAL A 168 9.34 9.76 9.82
N LEU A 169 8.76 8.82 10.58
CA LEU A 169 7.40 8.93 11.11
C LEU A 169 7.25 10.19 11.99
N SER A 170 8.19 10.40 12.91
CA SER A 170 8.17 11.53 13.84
C SER A 170 8.26 12.89 13.12
N ASP A 171 9.17 13.00 12.14
CA ASP A 171 9.39 14.25 11.41
C ASP A 171 8.27 14.57 10.41
N GLU A 172 7.66 13.56 9.78
CA GLU A 172 6.50 13.75 8.90
C GLU A 172 5.29 14.26 9.70
N ILE A 173 5.03 13.73 10.91
CA ILE A 173 3.95 14.23 11.79
C ILE A 173 4.22 15.70 12.17
N LYS A 174 5.43 16.04 12.63
CA LYS A 174 5.81 17.44 12.93
C LYS A 174 5.64 18.35 11.71
N ARG A 175 6.05 17.89 10.52
CA ARG A 175 5.92 18.62 9.25
C ARG A 175 4.46 18.92 8.91
N LYS A 176 3.57 17.92 9.03
CA LYS A 176 2.11 18.10 8.82
C LYS A 176 1.50 19.02 9.88
N GLN A 177 1.91 18.91 11.14
CA GLN A 177 1.43 19.75 12.24
C GLN A 177 1.77 21.23 12.01
N MET A 178 3.03 21.53 11.64
CA MET A 178 3.46 22.89 11.31
C MET A 178 2.70 23.48 10.12
N ARG A 179 2.46 22.69 9.05
CA ARG A 179 1.69 23.15 7.88
C ARG A 179 0.21 23.39 8.22
N LEU A 180 -0.42 22.48 8.97
CA LEU A 180 -1.82 22.65 9.37
C LEU A 180 -2.00 23.85 10.32
N GLN A 181 -1.10 24.07 11.28
CA GLN A 181 -1.13 25.27 12.13
C GLN A 181 -0.95 26.54 11.30
N LYS A 182 0.04 26.58 10.40
CA LYS A 182 0.25 27.72 9.50
C LYS A 182 -0.95 27.98 8.56
N THR A 183 -1.66 26.93 8.16
CA THR A 183 -2.92 27.03 7.40
C THR A 183 -4.05 27.60 8.27
N LEU A 184 -4.14 27.19 9.54
CA LEU A 184 -5.12 27.73 10.50
C LEU A 184 -4.91 29.22 10.77
N ASP A 185 -3.65 29.65 10.88
CA ASP A 185 -3.28 31.05 11.10
C ASP A 185 -3.67 31.93 9.91
N LEU A 186 -3.46 31.46 8.67
CA LEU A 186 -3.91 32.12 7.45
C LEU A 186 -5.44 32.28 7.43
N HIS A 187 -6.18 31.20 7.63
CA HIS A 187 -7.65 31.23 7.68
C HIS A 187 -8.18 32.18 8.75
N THR A 188 -7.53 32.22 9.92
CA THR A 188 -7.93 33.10 11.02
C THR A 188 -7.78 34.58 10.64
N ARG A 189 -6.68 34.94 9.98
CA ARG A 189 -6.46 36.31 9.45
C ARG A 189 -7.48 36.67 8.36
N LEU A 190 -7.78 35.74 7.45
CA LEU A 190 -8.80 35.94 6.42
C LEU A 190 -10.21 36.10 7.01
N GLN A 191 -10.55 35.35 8.07
CA GLN A 191 -11.82 35.52 8.78
C GLN A 191 -11.90 36.88 9.48
N GLN A 192 -10.83 37.34 10.14
CA GLN A 192 -10.78 38.66 10.79
C GLN A 192 -10.95 39.80 9.78
N ALA A 193 -10.29 39.71 8.62
CA ALA A 193 -10.46 40.66 7.53
C ALA A 193 -11.89 40.67 6.96
N LEU A 194 -12.54 39.51 6.82
CA LEU A 194 -13.94 39.40 6.41
C LEU A 194 -14.92 39.98 7.43
N GLN A 195 -14.76 39.65 8.72
CA GLN A 195 -15.57 40.21 9.79
C GLN A 195 -15.46 41.74 9.82
N CYS A 196 -14.25 42.28 9.64
CA CYS A 196 -14.04 43.71 9.52
C CYS A 196 -14.74 44.33 8.29
N CYS A 197 -14.80 43.63 7.15
CA CYS A 197 -15.59 44.10 5.99
C CYS A 197 -17.07 44.21 6.34
N ASP A 198 -17.63 43.19 7.00
CA ASP A 198 -19.05 43.13 7.35
C ASP A 198 -19.42 44.18 8.42
N GLU A 199 -18.57 44.38 9.44
CA GLU A 199 -18.70 45.45 10.44
C GLU A 199 -18.62 46.85 9.80
N GLY A 200 -17.71 47.06 8.84
CA GLY A 200 -17.57 48.32 8.12
C GLY A 200 -18.76 48.62 7.21
N ALA A 201 -19.27 47.60 6.51
CA ALA A 201 -20.50 47.71 5.72
C ALA A 201 -21.72 48.00 6.60
N TYR A 202 -21.82 47.37 7.77
CA TYR A 202 -22.87 47.64 8.76
C TYR A 202 -22.79 49.07 9.32
N LEU A 203 -21.60 49.57 9.64
CA LEU A 203 -21.38 50.95 10.08
C LEU A 203 -21.88 51.97 9.03
N LEU A 204 -21.61 51.72 7.74
CA LEU A 204 -22.09 52.56 6.64
C LEU A 204 -23.61 52.46 6.43
N ALA A 205 -24.18 51.25 6.50
CA ALA A 205 -25.61 51.01 6.31
C ALA A 205 -26.50 51.68 7.37
N ASN A 206 -26.02 51.79 8.61
CA ASN A 206 -26.78 52.39 9.73
C ASN A 206 -26.75 53.93 9.76
N GLN A 207 -26.13 54.60 8.78
CA GLN A 207 -26.05 56.07 8.71
C GLN A 207 -27.39 56.69 8.28
N GLN A 208 -28.26 56.94 9.26
CA GLN A 208 -29.60 57.51 9.05
C GLN A 208 -29.56 58.80 8.22
N MET A 209 -30.16 58.74 7.03
CA MET A 209 -30.03 59.76 5.97
C MET A 209 -30.45 61.17 6.41
N ASP A 210 -31.49 61.29 7.25
CA ASP A 210 -32.00 62.59 7.70
C ASP A 210 -31.05 63.28 8.67
N LYS A 211 -30.44 62.52 9.59
CA LYS A 211 -29.47 63.03 10.57
C LYS A 211 -28.15 63.40 9.88
N CYS A 212 -27.70 62.57 8.94
CA CYS A 212 -26.44 62.73 8.22
C CYS A 212 -26.43 63.90 7.20
N GLN A 213 -27.57 64.56 6.95
CA GLN A 213 -27.65 65.79 6.15
C GLN A 213 -27.34 67.06 6.96
N SER A 214 -27.41 67.01 8.29
CA SER A 214 -27.01 68.11 9.17
C SER A 214 -25.49 68.25 9.24
N LYS A 215 -24.96 69.47 9.44
CA LYS A 215 -23.50 69.71 9.55
C LYS A 215 -22.89 68.91 10.72
N GLU A 216 -23.58 68.88 11.86
CA GLU A 216 -23.18 68.14 13.05
C GLU A 216 -23.25 66.62 12.84
N GLY A 217 -24.32 66.11 12.23
CA GLY A 217 -24.46 64.68 11.91
C GLY A 217 -23.46 64.18 10.87
N ALA A 218 -23.12 64.99 9.87
CA ALA A 218 -22.06 64.70 8.91
C ALA A 218 -20.66 64.68 9.57
N GLN A 219 -20.40 65.61 10.49
CA GLN A 219 -19.14 65.64 11.26
C GLN A 219 -19.02 64.44 12.21
N LYS A 220 -20.10 64.03 12.88
CA LYS A 220 -20.12 62.82 13.70
C LYS A 220 -19.91 61.56 12.86
N ALA A 221 -20.61 61.44 11.73
CA ALA A 221 -20.46 60.29 10.84
C ALA A 221 -19.04 60.16 10.24
N LEU A 222 -18.32 61.27 10.03
CA LEU A 222 -16.89 61.24 9.70
C LEU A 222 -16.05 60.69 10.86
N GLN A 223 -16.21 61.20 12.08
CA GLN A 223 -15.47 60.72 13.25
C GLN A 223 -15.72 59.24 13.56
N ASP A 224 -16.94 58.75 13.34
CA ASP A 224 -17.29 57.35 13.53
C ASP A 224 -16.66 56.44 12.45
N ILE A 225 -16.49 56.93 11.20
CA ILE A 225 -15.70 56.25 10.15
C ILE A 225 -14.21 56.28 10.49
N GLU A 226 -13.65 57.44 10.86
CA GLU A 226 -12.22 57.63 11.11
C GLU A 226 -11.75 56.74 12.27
N ARG A 227 -12.51 56.70 13.37
CA ARG A 227 -12.27 55.80 14.52
C ARG A 227 -12.29 54.31 14.13
N PHE A 228 -13.19 53.91 13.23
CA PHE A 228 -13.25 52.53 12.74
C PHE A 228 -12.03 52.17 11.88
N LEU A 229 -11.63 53.06 10.97
CA LEU A 229 -10.44 52.85 10.13
C LEU A 229 -9.15 52.77 10.97
N GLU A 230 -9.05 53.56 12.04
CA GLU A 230 -7.96 53.45 13.03
C GLU A 230 -7.97 52.09 13.76
N SER A 231 -9.10 51.71 14.37
CA SER A 231 -9.20 50.46 15.15
C SER A 231 -9.00 49.19 14.30
N SER A 232 -9.39 49.25 13.03
CA SER A 232 -9.38 48.11 12.12
C SER A 232 -8.18 48.08 11.17
N SER A 233 -7.26 49.04 11.30
CA SER A 233 -6.10 49.25 10.42
C SER A 233 -5.24 47.98 10.21
N ALA A 234 -5.06 47.17 11.25
CA ALA A 234 -4.29 45.91 11.20
C ALA A 234 -4.89 44.84 10.27
N TYR A 235 -6.20 44.90 9.98
CA TYR A 235 -6.91 43.96 9.10
C TYR A 235 -7.25 44.58 7.74
N LEU A 236 -7.51 45.89 7.71
CA LEU A 236 -7.85 46.64 6.50
C LEU A 236 -6.65 46.94 5.60
N ASN A 237 -5.43 47.04 6.15
CA ASN A 237 -4.24 47.49 5.44
C ASN A 237 -3.16 46.39 5.31
N TYR A 238 -3.57 45.13 5.23
CA TYR A 238 -2.63 44.02 5.01
C TYR A 238 -2.11 44.01 3.56
N ASP A 239 -0.81 43.76 3.38
CA ASP A 239 -0.18 43.63 2.07
C ASP A 239 -0.40 42.22 1.48
N PRO A 240 -1.05 42.07 0.31
CA PRO A 240 -1.22 40.78 -0.36
C PRO A 240 0.10 40.11 -0.74
N GLN A 241 1.14 40.88 -1.11
CA GLN A 241 2.45 40.31 -1.43
C GLN A 241 3.12 39.72 -0.19
N ALA A 242 3.15 40.45 0.93
CA ALA A 242 3.62 39.92 2.22
C ALA A 242 2.83 38.68 2.65
N LEU A 243 1.50 38.68 2.54
CA LEU A 243 0.69 37.50 2.90
C LEU A 243 1.02 36.29 2.01
N HIS A 244 1.23 36.50 0.70
CA HIS A 244 1.62 35.42 -0.19
C HIS A 244 3.03 34.87 0.11
N TYR A 245 3.97 35.72 0.52
CA TYR A 245 5.32 35.31 0.94
C TYR A 245 5.30 34.58 2.29
N ASP A 246 4.71 35.19 3.32
CA ASP A 246 4.58 34.64 4.68
C ASP A 246 4.00 33.21 4.64
N PHE A 247 3.00 32.98 3.78
CA PHE A 247 2.25 31.72 3.73
C PHE A 247 2.60 30.80 2.55
N GLU A 248 3.60 31.11 1.71
CA GLU A 248 3.93 30.38 0.46
C GLU A 248 3.90 28.86 0.62
N SER A 249 4.55 28.35 1.67
CA SER A 249 4.70 26.92 2.00
C SER A 249 3.40 26.14 2.25
N VAL A 250 2.24 26.81 2.29
CA VAL A 250 0.90 26.20 2.46
C VAL A 250 -0.11 26.67 1.40
N LEU A 251 0.26 27.49 0.42
CA LEU A 251 -0.69 28.07 -0.54
C LEU A 251 -1.16 27.08 -1.62
N THR A 252 -2.29 26.41 -1.36
CA THR A 252 -3.08 25.71 -2.39
C THR A 252 -3.70 26.71 -3.38
N SER A 253 -4.15 26.23 -4.54
CA SER A 253 -4.91 27.06 -5.50
C SER A 253 -6.18 27.64 -4.87
N GLU A 254 -6.88 26.85 -4.06
CA GLU A 254 -8.10 27.27 -3.35
C GLU A 254 -7.80 28.42 -2.37
N LEU A 255 -6.74 28.30 -1.56
CA LEU A 255 -6.31 29.37 -0.64
C LEU A 255 -5.91 30.65 -1.39
N LYS A 256 -5.30 30.55 -2.57
CA LYS A 256 -5.01 31.72 -3.42
C LYS A 256 -6.29 32.41 -3.92
N CYS A 257 -7.29 31.64 -4.34
CA CYS A 257 -8.62 32.17 -4.70
C CYS A 257 -9.32 32.83 -3.51
N GLN A 258 -9.23 32.23 -2.32
CA GLN A 258 -9.80 32.79 -1.08
C GLN A 258 -9.13 34.13 -0.71
N ILE A 259 -7.79 34.22 -0.74
CA ILE A 259 -7.05 35.47 -0.50
C ILE A 259 -7.52 36.58 -1.45
N GLN A 260 -7.62 36.29 -2.76
CA GLN A 260 -8.08 37.25 -3.76
C GLN A 260 -9.53 37.71 -3.53
N SER A 261 -10.42 36.78 -3.14
CA SER A 261 -11.81 37.09 -2.80
C SER A 261 -11.93 38.03 -1.59
N VAL A 262 -11.11 37.82 -0.55
CA VAL A 262 -11.04 38.72 0.61
C VAL A 262 -10.45 40.08 0.22
N GLN A 263 -9.39 40.12 -0.59
CA GLN A 263 -8.79 41.37 -1.08
C GLN A 263 -9.81 42.25 -1.84
N VAL A 264 -10.59 41.65 -2.75
CA VAL A 264 -11.64 42.37 -3.50
C VAL A 264 -12.73 42.91 -2.56
N LYS A 265 -13.10 42.18 -1.51
CA LYS A 265 -14.06 42.69 -0.49
C LYS A 265 -13.47 43.88 0.29
N LEU A 266 -12.22 43.79 0.73
CA LEU A 266 -11.53 44.87 1.45
C LEU A 266 -11.46 46.15 0.61
N GLU A 267 -11.10 46.04 -0.67
CA GLU A 267 -11.01 47.18 -1.59
C GLU A 267 -12.38 47.83 -1.86
N ASN A 268 -13.44 47.03 -2.02
CA ASN A 268 -14.81 47.53 -2.13
C ASN A 268 -15.24 48.32 -0.87
N VAL A 269 -14.98 47.78 0.32
CA VAL A 269 -15.33 48.45 1.59
C VAL A 269 -14.51 49.73 1.79
N ARG A 270 -13.20 49.72 1.48
CA ARG A 270 -12.34 50.93 1.53
C ARG A 270 -12.86 52.01 0.58
N SER A 271 -13.21 51.64 -0.66
CA SER A 271 -13.83 52.55 -1.65
C SER A 271 -15.17 53.11 -1.17
N MET A 272 -16.02 52.31 -0.51
CA MET A 272 -17.27 52.81 0.08
C MET A 272 -17.01 53.85 1.18
N PHE A 273 -16.00 53.64 2.05
CA PHE A 273 -15.59 54.62 3.05
C PHE A 273 -15.05 55.91 2.42
N GLU A 274 -14.15 55.81 1.44
CA GLU A 274 -13.58 56.98 0.73
C GLU A 274 -14.66 57.83 0.06
N ASN A 275 -15.58 57.20 -0.67
CA ASN A 275 -16.72 57.87 -1.29
C ASN A 275 -17.62 58.56 -0.26
N ARG A 276 -17.87 57.91 0.89
CA ARG A 276 -18.70 58.49 1.96
C ARG A 276 -18.01 59.64 2.69
N GLN A 277 -16.72 59.52 2.99
CA GLN A 277 -15.92 60.61 3.53
C GLN A 277 -15.89 61.82 2.59
N ALA A 278 -15.67 61.59 1.28
CA ALA A 278 -15.68 62.65 0.28
C ALA A 278 -17.04 63.36 0.18
N CYS A 279 -18.15 62.63 0.37
CA CYS A 279 -19.49 63.20 0.42
C CYS A 279 -19.68 64.11 1.65
N PHE A 280 -19.31 63.65 2.85
CA PHE A 280 -19.43 64.47 4.06
C PHE A 280 -18.48 65.68 4.06
N LYS A 281 -17.22 65.52 3.62
CA LYS A 281 -16.27 66.63 3.48
C LYS A 281 -16.84 67.73 2.55
N LYS A 282 -17.44 67.36 1.41
CA LYS A 282 -18.17 68.29 0.51
C LYS A 282 -19.44 68.91 1.10
N LEU A 283 -20.06 68.31 2.12
CA LEU A 283 -21.20 68.90 2.82
C LEU A 283 -20.77 69.92 3.90
N LEU A 284 -19.68 69.63 4.63
CA LEU A 284 -19.12 70.54 5.63
C LEU A 284 -18.57 71.85 5.01
N ASP A 285 -18.04 71.74 3.79
CA ASP A 285 -17.38 72.81 3.01
C ASP A 285 -18.37 73.72 2.24
N LYS A 286 -19.67 73.42 2.26
CA LYS A 286 -20.71 74.28 1.65
C LYS A 286 -20.91 75.56 2.46
N HIS A 287 -20.17 76.60 2.13
CA HIS A 287 -20.49 77.97 2.52
C HIS A 287 -21.91 78.36 2.07
N VAL A 288 -22.72 78.84 3.01
CA VAL A 288 -24.09 79.30 2.74
C VAL A 288 -24.04 80.56 1.87
N ARG A 289 -24.58 80.48 0.66
CA ARG A 289 -24.97 81.67 -0.13
C ARG A 289 -26.42 82.03 0.19
N PRO A 290 -26.80 83.32 0.23
CA PRO A 290 -28.19 83.71 0.45
C PRO A 290 -29.12 83.16 -0.65
N VAL A 291 -30.21 82.52 -0.27
CA VAL A 291 -31.22 81.98 -1.19
C VAL A 291 -32.30 83.02 -1.45
N GLN A 292 -32.51 83.38 -2.72
CA GLN A 292 -33.56 84.30 -3.12
C GLN A 292 -34.86 83.53 -3.43
N LEU A 293 -35.96 83.91 -2.80
CA LEU A 293 -37.27 83.26 -2.94
C LEU A 293 -37.92 83.59 -4.30
N VAL A 294 -38.52 82.58 -4.93
CA VAL A 294 -39.36 82.69 -6.15
C VAL A 294 -40.64 81.86 -5.94
N ALA A 295 -41.78 82.34 -6.44
CA ALA A 295 -43.12 81.88 -6.05
C ALA A 295 -43.69 80.71 -6.91
N PRO A 296 -44.64 79.90 -6.38
CA PRO A 296 -45.15 78.67 -7.03
C PRO A 296 -46.49 78.82 -7.80
N ARG A 297 -46.74 77.94 -8.78
CA ARG A 297 -48.03 77.64 -9.48
C ARG A 297 -47.84 76.52 -10.54
N PRO A 298 -48.88 75.81 -11.05
CA PRO A 298 -49.88 74.96 -10.36
C PRO A 298 -50.04 73.55 -11.03
N GLU A 299 -51.12 72.80 -10.73
CA GLU A 299 -51.35 71.35 -10.98
C GLU A 299 -52.23 70.97 -12.22
N ASN A 300 -52.32 69.73 -12.76
CA ASN A 300 -51.41 68.55 -12.78
C ASN A 300 -51.61 67.55 -13.99
N PRO A 301 -52.65 66.66 -14.07
CA PRO A 301 -52.53 65.33 -14.78
C PRO A 301 -53.75 64.99 -15.71
N PRO A 302 -54.11 63.73 -16.12
CA PRO A 302 -53.46 62.39 -16.13
C PRO A 302 -53.57 61.58 -17.49
N ARG A 303 -53.23 60.26 -17.48
CA ARG A 303 -53.44 59.17 -18.50
C ARG A 303 -52.38 59.05 -19.64
N SER A 304 -52.13 57.88 -20.27
CA SER A 304 -52.80 56.55 -20.26
C SER A 304 -51.83 55.32 -20.28
N LYS A 305 -52.41 54.09 -20.31
CA LYS A 305 -51.78 52.76 -20.08
C LYS A 305 -51.08 52.15 -21.32
N SER A 306 -50.27 51.11 -21.07
CA SER A 306 -49.68 50.16 -22.04
C SER A 306 -50.69 49.23 -22.74
N PRO A 307 -50.24 48.45 -23.74
CA PRO A 307 -50.70 47.07 -23.93
C PRO A 307 -49.57 46.02 -23.98
N LEU A 308 -49.94 44.76 -23.77
CA LEU A 308 -49.13 43.53 -23.94
C LEU A 308 -49.42 42.89 -25.31
N PHE A 309 -48.57 41.98 -25.80
CA PHE A 309 -48.94 41.07 -26.91
C PHE A 309 -48.33 39.66 -26.81
N SER A 310 -49.13 38.70 -27.29
CA SER A 310 -48.95 37.25 -27.48
C SER A 310 -50.27 36.75 -28.16
N PRO A 311 -50.44 35.51 -28.67
CA PRO A 311 -49.59 34.30 -28.52
C PRO A 311 -49.41 33.41 -29.80
N LYS A 312 -48.65 32.31 -29.65
CA LYS A 312 -48.80 30.95 -30.27
C LYS A 312 -48.96 30.76 -31.79
N HIS A 313 -48.18 29.81 -32.33
CA HIS A 313 -48.75 28.70 -33.10
C HIS A 313 -48.01 27.35 -32.86
N VAL A 314 -48.62 26.26 -33.36
CA VAL A 314 -48.36 24.82 -33.10
C VAL A 314 -48.81 24.03 -34.38
N THR A 315 -48.55 22.75 -34.73
CA THR A 315 -48.11 21.50 -34.04
C THR A 315 -47.64 20.40 -35.04
N HIS A 316 -46.95 19.33 -34.57
CA HIS A 316 -46.75 17.99 -35.21
C HIS A 316 -45.81 17.90 -36.44
N SER A 317 -45.24 16.74 -36.86
CA SER A 317 -45.42 15.29 -36.55
C SER A 317 -44.05 14.58 -36.35
N SER A 318 -43.85 13.53 -35.54
CA SER A 318 -44.14 12.07 -35.75
C SER A 318 -43.50 11.49 -37.04
N SER A 319 -42.93 10.28 -37.16
CA SER A 319 -43.15 8.95 -36.50
C SER A 319 -41.93 8.01 -36.84
N SER A 320 -41.72 6.73 -36.44
CA SER A 320 -42.26 5.79 -35.41
C SER A 320 -41.47 4.43 -35.42
N HIS A 321 -41.54 3.64 -34.31
CA HIS A 321 -41.44 2.14 -34.24
C HIS A 321 -40.07 1.44 -34.49
N CYS A 322 -39.74 0.22 -34.01
CA CYS A 322 -40.29 -0.65 -32.94
C CYS A 322 -39.27 -1.74 -32.45
N ILE A 323 -39.61 -2.42 -31.33
CA ILE A 323 -38.97 -3.57 -30.62
C ILE A 323 -39.23 -4.94 -31.30
N PRO A 324 -38.76 -6.12 -30.79
CA PRO A 324 -37.61 -6.50 -29.92
C PRO A 324 -36.79 -7.72 -30.49
N PHE A 325 -35.85 -8.33 -29.74
CA PHE A 325 -35.65 -9.82 -29.70
C PHE A 325 -34.74 -10.28 -28.53
N LEU A 326 -34.83 -11.57 -28.13
CA LEU A 326 -33.94 -12.28 -27.19
C LEU A 326 -32.86 -13.09 -27.93
N PHE A 327 -31.75 -13.44 -27.26
CA PHE A 327 -31.18 -14.79 -27.01
C PHE A 327 -29.98 -14.58 -26.04
N GLN A 328 -29.88 -15.26 -24.90
CA GLN A 328 -29.47 -16.67 -24.68
C GLN A 328 -28.04 -16.95 -25.18
N ILE A 329 -27.13 -17.25 -24.25
CA ILE A 329 -25.76 -17.73 -24.52
C ILE A 329 -25.66 -19.16 -23.99
N GLU A 330 -25.41 -20.11 -24.89
CA GLU A 330 -25.02 -21.47 -24.56
C GLU A 330 -23.50 -21.57 -24.36
N VAL A 331 -23.04 -22.68 -23.79
CA VAL A 331 -21.60 -22.93 -23.57
C VAL A 331 -20.93 -23.21 -24.91
N MET A 332 -20.12 -22.27 -25.41
CA MET A 332 -19.19 -22.53 -26.51
C MET A 332 -17.77 -22.75 -26.00
N HIS A 333 -17.31 -23.99 -26.12
CA HIS A 333 -15.90 -24.24 -26.42
C HIS A 333 -15.64 -23.73 -27.84
N ASP A 334 -14.71 -22.77 -28.00
CA ASP A 334 -13.70 -22.84 -29.06
C ASP A 334 -12.62 -21.78 -28.86
N TYR A 335 -11.41 -22.22 -28.51
CA TYR A 335 -10.19 -21.42 -28.61
C TYR A 335 -9.32 -21.98 -29.75
N GLN A 336 -9.94 -22.10 -30.93
CA GLN A 336 -9.29 -22.65 -32.11
C GLN A 336 -8.38 -21.56 -32.75
N GLU A 337 -7.12 -21.54 -32.31
CA GLU A 337 -6.07 -20.64 -32.81
C GLU A 337 -5.88 -20.75 -34.34
N LYS A 338 -5.25 -19.74 -34.96
CA LYS A 338 -4.95 -19.66 -36.40
C LYS A 338 -3.86 -20.66 -36.86
N ARG A 339 -4.01 -21.95 -36.57
CA ARG A 339 -3.24 -23.03 -37.20
C ARG A 339 -3.72 -23.29 -38.63
N ASN A 340 -3.34 -22.42 -39.57
CA ASN A 340 -3.42 -22.69 -41.01
C ASN A 340 -2.54 -21.71 -41.83
N SER A 341 -1.21 -21.97 -41.84
CA SER A 341 -0.26 -21.37 -42.82
C SER A 341 1.11 -22.07 -42.91
N LEU A 342 1.45 -23.02 -42.01
CA LEU A 342 2.75 -23.70 -42.00
C LEU A 342 2.68 -25.24 -42.15
N GLN A 343 1.58 -25.77 -42.68
CA GLN A 343 1.49 -27.19 -43.05
C GLN A 343 1.87 -27.39 -44.53
N SER A 344 3.15 -27.20 -44.86
CA SER A 344 3.66 -27.32 -46.23
C SER A 344 5.12 -27.81 -46.24
N PHE A 345 5.32 -29.09 -46.56
CA PHE A 345 6.57 -29.78 -46.92
C PHE A 345 7.85 -29.40 -46.12
N ILE A 346 8.18 -30.18 -45.08
CA ILE A 346 9.56 -30.29 -44.58
C ILE A 346 9.89 -31.77 -44.37
N SER A 347 11.14 -32.15 -44.68
CA SER A 347 11.68 -33.51 -44.55
C SER A 347 12.21 -33.76 -43.14
N ASP A 348 12.22 -35.03 -42.71
CA ASP A 348 12.82 -35.43 -41.43
C ASP A 348 14.33 -35.10 -41.42
N SER A 349 14.72 -34.14 -40.58
CA SER A 349 16.09 -33.69 -40.35
C SER A 349 16.17 -32.96 -39.00
N ASP A 350 17.17 -33.27 -38.19
CA ASP A 350 17.23 -32.83 -36.78
C ASP A 350 17.30 -31.30 -36.63
N ASP A 351 17.98 -30.60 -37.55
CA ASP A 351 18.08 -29.12 -37.58
C ASP A 351 16.69 -28.43 -37.56
N ASN A 352 15.69 -29.04 -38.21
CA ASN A 352 14.32 -28.51 -38.24
C ASN A 352 13.56 -28.78 -36.93
N LEU A 353 13.96 -29.81 -36.18
CA LEU A 353 13.35 -30.17 -34.91
C LEU A 353 13.72 -29.18 -33.80
N ASP A 354 14.98 -28.73 -33.78
CA ASP A 354 15.46 -27.72 -32.83
C ASP A 354 14.85 -26.33 -33.07
N ILE A 355 14.61 -25.96 -34.34
CA ILE A 355 13.85 -24.75 -34.69
C ILE A 355 12.42 -24.83 -34.12
N LEU A 356 11.76 -25.98 -34.19
CA LEU A 356 10.43 -26.20 -33.61
C LEU A 356 10.43 -26.13 -32.08
N LYS A 357 11.42 -26.73 -31.39
CA LYS A 357 11.61 -26.56 -29.93
C LYS A 357 11.75 -25.08 -29.57
N GLY A 358 12.61 -24.36 -30.30
CA GLY A 358 12.86 -22.94 -30.11
C GLY A 358 11.59 -22.09 -30.25
N HIS A 359 10.74 -22.38 -31.23
CA HIS A 359 9.45 -21.71 -31.36
C HIS A 359 8.52 -21.96 -30.16
N VAL A 360 8.41 -23.19 -29.66
CA VAL A 360 7.55 -23.53 -28.51
C VAL A 360 8.03 -22.87 -27.21
N ILE A 361 9.35 -22.78 -27.00
CA ILE A 361 9.94 -22.11 -25.83
C ILE A 361 9.74 -20.59 -25.91
N ASN A 362 9.93 -19.99 -27.08
CA ASN A 362 9.61 -18.58 -27.30
C ASN A 362 8.11 -18.29 -27.11
N GLU A 363 7.21 -19.18 -27.55
CA GLU A 363 5.77 -19.03 -27.26
C GLU A 363 5.50 -19.13 -25.76
N LEU A 364 6.07 -20.11 -25.06
CA LEU A 364 5.90 -20.29 -23.61
C LEU A 364 6.31 -19.03 -22.83
N ILE A 365 7.46 -18.44 -23.17
CA ILE A 365 7.99 -17.22 -22.53
C ILE A 365 7.20 -15.97 -22.92
N GLU A 366 6.92 -15.76 -24.21
CA GLU A 366 6.23 -14.54 -24.64
C GLU A 366 4.76 -14.52 -24.17
N THR A 367 4.10 -15.68 -24.16
CA THR A 367 2.77 -15.82 -23.55
C THR A 367 2.81 -15.82 -22.02
N GLU A 368 3.98 -15.97 -21.39
CA GLU A 368 4.16 -15.70 -19.95
C GLU A 368 4.24 -14.20 -19.68
N ARG A 369 5.03 -13.46 -20.47
CA ARG A 369 5.12 -11.98 -20.37
C ARG A 369 3.76 -11.33 -20.52
N VAL A 370 3.01 -11.70 -21.56
CA VAL A 370 1.64 -11.21 -21.79
C VAL A 370 0.71 -11.59 -20.63
N TYR A 371 0.84 -12.79 -20.07
CA TYR A 371 0.03 -13.19 -18.90
C TYR A 371 0.36 -12.36 -17.65
N VAL A 372 1.64 -12.13 -17.36
CA VAL A 372 2.10 -11.28 -16.26
C VAL A 372 1.62 -9.83 -16.44
N GLU A 373 1.69 -9.29 -17.66
CA GLU A 373 1.19 -7.95 -17.99
C GLU A 373 -0.33 -7.85 -17.83
N GLU A 374 -1.10 -8.83 -18.33
CA GLU A 374 -2.56 -8.86 -18.18
C GLU A 374 -2.99 -9.00 -16.70
N LEU A 375 -2.25 -9.75 -15.88
CA LEU A 375 -2.48 -9.75 -14.43
C LEU A 375 -2.15 -8.39 -13.80
N PHE A 376 -1.08 -7.72 -14.22
CA PHE A 376 -0.70 -6.40 -13.73
C PHE A 376 -1.76 -5.34 -14.04
N THR A 377 -2.29 -5.27 -15.27
CA THR A 377 -3.34 -4.30 -15.64
C THR A 377 -4.66 -4.58 -14.92
N VAL A 378 -4.98 -5.85 -14.62
CA VAL A 378 -6.15 -6.20 -13.80
C VAL A 378 -5.97 -5.73 -12.35
N LEU A 379 -4.81 -6.01 -11.76
CA LEU A 379 -4.54 -5.69 -10.35
C LEU A 379 -4.39 -4.19 -10.09
N THR A 380 -3.77 -3.45 -11.01
CA THR A 380 -3.64 -1.99 -10.91
C THR A 380 -4.90 -1.27 -11.37
N GLY A 381 -5.41 -1.60 -12.55
CA GLY A 381 -6.48 -0.89 -13.24
C GLY A 381 -7.90 -1.23 -12.78
N TYR A 382 -8.12 -2.33 -12.04
CA TYR A 382 -9.41 -2.63 -11.42
C TYR A 382 -9.28 -2.87 -9.92
N ARG A 383 -8.36 -3.74 -9.44
CA ARG A 383 -8.32 -4.08 -8.01
C ARG A 383 -7.84 -2.91 -7.14
N ALA A 384 -6.80 -2.17 -7.54
CA ALA A 384 -6.35 -0.99 -6.79
C ALA A 384 -7.31 0.20 -6.98
N GLU A 385 -7.96 0.33 -8.14
CA GLU A 385 -9.02 1.34 -8.34
C GLU A 385 -10.23 1.14 -7.40
N MET A 386 -10.43 -0.05 -6.81
CA MET A 386 -11.43 -0.24 -5.75
C MET A 386 -11.08 0.50 -4.45
N ASP A 387 -9.80 0.79 -4.20
CA ASP A 387 -9.32 1.55 -3.06
C ASP A 387 -9.19 3.05 -3.38
N ASN A 388 -9.29 3.46 -4.65
CA ASN A 388 -9.14 4.85 -5.09
C ASN A 388 -10.33 5.73 -4.63
N PRO A 389 -10.11 6.77 -3.79
CA PRO A 389 -11.18 7.65 -3.30
C PRO A 389 -12.02 8.33 -4.38
N ALA A 390 -11.44 8.64 -5.55
CA ALA A 390 -12.17 9.23 -6.67
C ALA A 390 -13.17 8.25 -7.33
N MET A 391 -12.91 6.94 -7.22
CA MET A 391 -13.74 5.89 -7.82
C MET A 391 -14.83 5.36 -6.89
N LEU A 392 -14.74 5.61 -5.57
CA LEU A 392 -15.73 5.18 -4.57
C LEU A 392 -17.16 5.66 -4.84
N ILE A 393 -17.31 6.79 -5.55
CA ILE A 393 -18.61 7.36 -5.95
C ILE A 393 -19.28 6.49 -7.04
N LEU A 394 -18.49 5.89 -7.93
CA LEU A 394 -18.97 4.99 -8.98
C LEU A 394 -19.18 3.56 -8.47
N MET A 395 -18.55 3.19 -7.35
CA MET A 395 -18.59 1.82 -6.83
C MET A 395 -19.96 1.47 -6.18
N PRO A 396 -20.68 0.46 -6.70
CA PRO A 396 -21.90 -0.04 -6.06
C PRO A 396 -21.61 -0.61 -4.67
N PRO A 397 -22.51 -0.45 -3.67
CA PRO A 397 -22.25 -0.87 -2.29
C PRO A 397 -21.85 -2.34 -2.11
N ILE A 398 -22.30 -3.24 -2.99
CA ILE A 398 -21.98 -4.68 -2.96
C ILE A 398 -20.48 -4.98 -3.16
N LEU A 399 -19.72 -4.10 -3.83
CA LEU A 399 -18.29 -4.29 -4.08
C LEU A 399 -17.41 -3.79 -2.93
N ARG A 400 -17.93 -2.92 -2.05
CA ARG A 400 -17.15 -2.33 -0.95
C ARG A 400 -16.64 -3.42 -0.02
N ASN A 401 -15.33 -3.42 0.24
CA ASN A 401 -14.64 -4.43 1.03
C ASN A 401 -14.78 -5.87 0.50
N ARG A 402 -15.09 -6.05 -0.80
CA ARG A 402 -15.22 -7.36 -1.47
C ARG A 402 -14.17 -7.62 -2.57
N LYS A 403 -13.15 -6.77 -2.69
CA LYS A 403 -12.07 -6.92 -3.69
C LYS A 403 -11.40 -8.31 -3.62
N ASP A 404 -11.18 -8.84 -2.42
CA ASP A 404 -10.54 -10.14 -2.22
C ASP A 404 -11.48 -11.33 -2.51
N VAL A 405 -12.80 -11.09 -2.63
CA VAL A 405 -13.75 -12.07 -3.16
C VAL A 405 -13.78 -12.01 -4.69
N LEU A 406 -13.75 -10.81 -5.28
CA LEU A 406 -13.77 -10.63 -6.73
C LEU A 406 -12.49 -11.13 -7.41
N PHE A 407 -11.33 -10.75 -6.88
CA PHE A 407 -10.02 -11.08 -7.43
C PHE A 407 -9.36 -12.30 -6.77
N GLY A 408 -9.91 -12.83 -5.67
CA GLY A 408 -9.29 -13.93 -4.94
C GLY A 408 -7.84 -13.63 -4.56
N ASN A 409 -6.99 -14.64 -4.69
CA ASN A 409 -5.53 -14.53 -4.54
C ASN A 409 -4.79 -14.22 -5.86
N MET A 410 -5.41 -13.55 -6.83
CA MET A 410 -4.71 -13.06 -8.03
C MET A 410 -3.41 -12.28 -7.74
N PRO A 411 -3.27 -11.49 -6.64
CA PRO A 411 -1.99 -10.87 -6.29
C PRO A 411 -0.86 -11.87 -5.99
N GLU A 412 -1.17 -13.00 -5.35
CA GLU A 412 -0.22 -14.08 -5.00
C GLU A 412 0.28 -14.78 -6.27
N ILE A 413 -0.65 -15.08 -7.19
CA ILE A 413 -0.35 -15.63 -8.51
C ILE A 413 0.52 -14.67 -9.32
N TYR A 414 0.15 -13.39 -9.41
CA TYR A 414 0.93 -12.38 -10.11
C TYR A 414 2.35 -12.27 -9.56
N ASP A 415 2.50 -12.21 -8.23
CA ASP A 415 3.81 -12.07 -7.60
C ASP A 415 4.74 -13.25 -7.90
N PHE A 416 4.24 -14.49 -7.83
CA PHE A 416 5.02 -15.67 -8.23
C PHE A 416 5.40 -15.61 -9.72
N HIS A 417 4.43 -15.35 -10.61
CA HIS A 417 4.66 -15.39 -12.05
C HIS A 417 5.64 -14.29 -12.50
N ASN A 418 5.47 -13.07 -12.01
CA ASN A 418 6.35 -11.94 -12.27
C ASN A 418 7.75 -12.12 -11.65
N LYS A 419 7.84 -12.37 -10.34
CA LYS A 419 9.12 -12.30 -9.60
C LYS A 419 9.97 -13.57 -9.68
N ILE A 420 9.38 -14.73 -10.02
CA ILE A 420 10.05 -16.03 -9.94
C ILE A 420 9.93 -16.80 -11.26
N PHE A 421 8.71 -17.04 -11.75
CA PHE A 421 8.51 -18.02 -12.82
C PHE A 421 8.92 -17.52 -14.20
N LEU A 422 8.53 -16.31 -14.59
CA LEU A 422 8.95 -15.68 -15.84
C LEU A 422 10.48 -15.62 -15.95
N HIS A 423 11.16 -15.12 -14.91
CA HIS A 423 12.62 -15.06 -14.84
C HIS A 423 13.27 -16.46 -14.96
N SER A 424 12.63 -17.51 -14.43
CA SER A 424 13.09 -18.90 -14.55
C SER A 424 12.95 -19.42 -15.99
N LEU A 425 11.83 -19.12 -16.66
CA LEU A 425 11.61 -19.48 -18.06
C LEU A 425 12.51 -18.70 -19.04
N GLU A 426 12.72 -17.40 -18.83
CA GLU A 426 13.66 -16.59 -19.63
C GLU A 426 15.09 -17.13 -19.54
N SER A 427 15.46 -17.67 -18.38
CA SER A 427 16.75 -18.36 -18.16
C SER A 427 16.89 -19.70 -18.93
N CYS A 428 15.86 -20.14 -19.67
CA CYS A 428 15.88 -21.33 -20.53
C CYS A 428 16.07 -21.00 -22.03
N LEU A 429 16.12 -19.72 -22.43
CA LEU A 429 16.28 -19.32 -23.84
C LEU A 429 17.54 -19.91 -24.52
N GLY A 430 18.62 -20.10 -23.76
CA GLY A 430 19.86 -20.76 -24.21
C GLY A 430 20.04 -22.18 -23.69
N ALA A 431 19.02 -22.77 -23.08
CA ALA A 431 19.07 -24.07 -22.38
C ALA A 431 17.67 -24.76 -22.37
N PRO A 432 17.16 -25.22 -23.54
CA PRO A 432 15.84 -25.86 -23.68
C PRO A 432 15.55 -27.00 -22.70
N GLU A 433 16.57 -27.82 -22.39
CA GLU A 433 16.54 -28.95 -21.49
C GLU A 433 16.16 -28.56 -20.05
N ARG A 434 16.40 -27.29 -19.66
CA ARG A 434 16.11 -26.78 -18.32
C ARG A 434 14.63 -26.44 -18.08
N VAL A 435 13.79 -26.40 -19.12
CA VAL A 435 12.37 -26.04 -18.99
C VAL A 435 11.63 -27.02 -18.05
N GLY A 436 11.92 -28.32 -18.10
CA GLY A 436 11.32 -29.31 -17.20
C GLY A 436 11.61 -29.00 -15.72
N PHE A 437 12.88 -28.76 -15.39
CA PHE A 437 13.32 -28.37 -14.04
C PHE A 437 12.59 -27.13 -13.52
N CYS A 438 12.40 -26.09 -14.36
CA CYS A 438 11.70 -24.88 -13.93
C CYS A 438 10.24 -25.09 -13.49
N PHE A 439 9.56 -26.12 -13.99
CA PHE A 439 8.24 -26.52 -13.47
C PHE A 439 8.34 -27.39 -12.21
N LEU A 440 9.32 -28.30 -12.16
CA LEU A 440 9.51 -29.22 -11.02
C LEU A 440 9.95 -28.49 -9.75
N ASP A 441 10.92 -27.57 -9.86
CA ASP A 441 11.40 -26.69 -8.77
C ASP A 441 10.27 -25.86 -8.14
N ARG A 442 9.19 -25.60 -8.90
CA ARG A 442 8.06 -24.73 -8.52
C ARG A 442 6.75 -25.48 -8.30
N ARG A 443 6.77 -26.82 -8.29
CA ARG A 443 5.57 -27.68 -8.15
C ARG A 443 4.75 -27.41 -6.88
N GLN A 444 5.39 -26.89 -5.83
CA GLN A 444 4.72 -26.47 -4.58
C GLN A 444 4.12 -25.05 -4.68
N ASP A 445 4.81 -24.10 -5.31
CA ASP A 445 4.29 -22.74 -5.51
C ASP A 445 2.97 -22.76 -6.30
N PHE A 446 2.91 -23.58 -7.35
CA PHE A 446 1.73 -23.75 -8.21
C PHE A 446 0.45 -24.21 -7.47
N GLN A 447 0.52 -24.71 -6.23
CA GLN A 447 -0.68 -25.05 -5.44
C GLN A 447 -1.56 -23.82 -5.11
N MET A 448 -1.01 -22.60 -5.18
CA MET A 448 -1.77 -21.34 -5.08
C MET A 448 -2.97 -21.24 -6.04
N TYR A 449 -2.96 -21.97 -7.16
CA TYR A 449 -4.08 -22.02 -8.10
C TYR A 449 -5.32 -22.73 -7.55
N GLU A 450 -5.16 -23.67 -6.60
CA GLU A 450 -6.30 -24.33 -5.94
C GLU A 450 -7.19 -23.31 -5.23
N LYS A 451 -6.57 -22.50 -4.36
CA LYS A 451 -7.16 -21.37 -3.63
C LYS A 451 -7.87 -20.36 -4.56
N TYR A 452 -7.35 -20.16 -5.78
CA TYR A 452 -7.99 -19.30 -6.79
C TYR A 452 -9.26 -19.95 -7.36
N CYS A 453 -9.16 -21.19 -7.81
CA CYS A 453 -10.28 -21.95 -8.37
C CYS A 453 -11.40 -22.17 -7.34
N GLN A 454 -11.06 -22.48 -6.08
CA GLN A 454 -12.01 -22.53 -4.95
C GLN A 454 -12.73 -21.19 -4.68
N ASN A 455 -12.14 -20.06 -5.09
CA ASN A 455 -12.79 -18.75 -5.00
C ASN A 455 -13.59 -18.38 -6.26
N LYS A 456 -13.29 -18.97 -7.42
CA LYS A 456 -13.88 -18.59 -8.71
C LYS A 456 -15.43 -18.56 -8.74
N PRO A 457 -16.17 -19.52 -8.14
CA PRO A 457 -17.63 -19.44 -8.08
C PRO A 457 -18.17 -18.23 -7.29
N ARG A 458 -17.44 -17.80 -6.24
CA ARG A 458 -17.78 -16.63 -5.41
C ARG A 458 -17.46 -15.34 -6.15
N SER A 459 -16.31 -15.28 -6.82
CA SER A 459 -15.90 -14.19 -7.73
C SER A 459 -16.96 -13.96 -8.82
N GLU A 460 -17.38 -15.01 -9.52
CA GLU A 460 -18.41 -14.90 -10.57
C GLU A 460 -19.78 -14.51 -10.03
N SER A 461 -20.20 -15.07 -8.90
CA SER A 461 -21.48 -14.73 -8.27
C SER A 461 -21.53 -13.25 -7.89
N LEU A 462 -20.41 -12.69 -7.41
CA LEU A 462 -20.28 -11.26 -7.16
C LEU A 462 -20.28 -10.45 -8.47
N TRP A 463 -19.47 -10.84 -9.47
CA TRP A 463 -19.42 -10.17 -10.78
C TRP A 463 -20.80 -10.05 -11.44
N ARG A 464 -21.57 -11.15 -11.47
CA ARG A 464 -22.94 -11.19 -12.04
C ARG A 464 -23.93 -10.24 -11.37
N GLN A 465 -23.62 -9.69 -10.19
CA GLN A 465 -24.44 -8.70 -9.48
C GLN A 465 -23.97 -7.25 -9.70
N CYS A 466 -22.87 -7.02 -10.42
CA CYS A 466 -22.27 -5.68 -10.57
C CYS A 466 -21.53 -5.40 -11.89
N SER A 467 -21.57 -6.30 -12.89
CA SER A 467 -20.91 -6.13 -14.20
C SER A 467 -21.24 -4.79 -14.87
N GLU A 468 -22.51 -4.40 -14.87
CA GLU A 468 -23.02 -3.17 -15.50
C GLU A 468 -22.73 -1.89 -14.71
N SER A 469 -21.89 -1.95 -13.67
CA SER A 469 -21.58 -0.78 -12.85
C SER A 469 -20.64 0.20 -13.57
N THR A 470 -20.93 1.49 -13.40
CA THR A 470 -20.13 2.59 -13.99
C THR A 470 -18.68 2.58 -13.51
N PHE A 471 -18.40 2.00 -12.33
CA PHE A 471 -17.05 1.71 -11.85
C PHE A 471 -16.26 0.86 -12.86
N PHE A 472 -16.76 -0.31 -13.24
CA PHE A 472 -16.03 -1.20 -14.17
C PHE A 472 -15.98 -0.64 -15.58
N GLN A 473 -17.02 0.07 -16.03
CA GLN A 473 -17.02 0.75 -17.33
C GLN A 473 -15.91 1.81 -17.38
N GLU A 474 -15.74 2.61 -16.32
CA GLU A 474 -14.67 3.61 -16.24
C GLU A 474 -13.27 2.98 -16.10
N CYS A 475 -13.11 1.89 -15.33
CA CYS A 475 -11.85 1.13 -15.29
C CYS A 475 -11.49 0.55 -16.67
N GLN A 476 -12.43 -0.09 -17.34
CA GLN A 476 -12.24 -0.65 -18.68
C GLN A 476 -11.91 0.45 -19.71
N ARG A 477 -12.55 1.62 -19.61
CA ARG A 477 -12.25 2.80 -20.44
C ARG A 477 -10.87 3.38 -20.18
N LYS A 478 -10.41 3.43 -18.92
CA LYS A 478 -9.06 3.90 -18.55
C LYS A 478 -7.94 3.00 -19.09
N LEU A 479 -8.20 1.71 -19.22
CA LEU A 479 -7.24 0.69 -19.66
C LEU A 479 -7.35 0.35 -21.16
N GLU A 480 -8.30 0.96 -21.87
CA GLU A 480 -8.64 0.62 -23.27
C GLU A 480 -8.94 -0.89 -23.48
N HIS A 481 -9.41 -1.57 -22.43
CA HIS A 481 -9.63 -3.01 -22.40
C HIS A 481 -10.80 -3.43 -23.30
N LYS A 482 -10.53 -4.33 -24.24
CA LYS A 482 -11.48 -4.77 -25.29
C LYS A 482 -12.50 -5.80 -24.81
N LEU A 483 -12.27 -6.43 -23.66
CA LEU A 483 -13.12 -7.46 -23.07
C LEU A 483 -13.61 -7.03 -21.68
N GLY A 484 -14.67 -7.67 -21.18
CA GLY A 484 -15.14 -7.49 -19.80
C GLY A 484 -14.16 -8.07 -18.78
N LEU A 485 -14.23 -7.60 -17.53
CA LEU A 485 -13.32 -8.02 -16.46
C LEU A 485 -13.39 -9.53 -16.19
N ASP A 486 -14.55 -10.16 -16.39
CA ASP A 486 -14.75 -11.62 -16.32
C ASP A 486 -13.78 -12.41 -17.22
N SER A 487 -13.51 -11.89 -18.43
CA SER A 487 -12.58 -12.52 -19.37
C SER A 487 -11.14 -12.47 -18.87
N TYR A 488 -10.78 -11.45 -18.10
CA TYR A 488 -9.48 -11.34 -17.44
C TYR A 488 -9.42 -12.14 -16.13
N LEU A 489 -10.53 -12.24 -15.38
CA LEU A 489 -10.67 -13.13 -14.21
C LEU A 489 -10.64 -14.63 -14.57
N LEU A 490 -10.72 -14.99 -15.86
CA LEU A 490 -10.51 -16.35 -16.33
C LEU A 490 -9.04 -16.66 -16.67
N LYS A 491 -8.17 -15.65 -16.80
CA LYS A 491 -6.78 -15.80 -17.24
C LYS A 491 -5.96 -16.80 -16.40
N PRO A 492 -6.06 -16.84 -15.05
CA PRO A 492 -5.31 -17.83 -14.27
C PRO A 492 -5.69 -19.28 -14.61
N VAL A 493 -6.98 -19.57 -14.75
CA VAL A 493 -7.48 -20.91 -15.08
C VAL A 493 -7.05 -21.31 -16.51
N GLN A 494 -7.06 -20.34 -17.43
CA GLN A 494 -6.58 -20.52 -18.81
C GLN A 494 -5.06 -20.75 -18.89
N ARG A 495 -4.25 -20.00 -18.13
CA ARG A 495 -2.80 -20.19 -18.10
C ARG A 495 -2.42 -21.55 -17.53
N LEU A 496 -3.01 -21.92 -16.39
CA LEU A 496 -2.77 -23.23 -15.74
C LEU A 496 -3.05 -24.40 -16.70
N THR A 497 -4.12 -24.31 -17.48
CA THR A 497 -4.51 -25.32 -18.46
C THR A 497 -3.67 -25.31 -19.75
N LYS A 498 -3.09 -24.16 -20.17
CA LYS A 498 -2.18 -24.08 -21.32
C LYS A 498 -0.79 -24.67 -21.05
N TYR A 499 -0.30 -24.68 -19.80
CA TYR A 499 1.03 -25.26 -19.49
C TYR A 499 1.16 -26.73 -19.93
N GLN A 500 0.19 -27.60 -19.63
CA GLN A 500 0.26 -29.00 -20.05
C GLN A 500 0.10 -29.20 -21.57
N LEU A 501 -0.37 -28.19 -22.32
CA LEU A 501 -0.36 -28.20 -23.79
C LEU A 501 1.04 -27.84 -24.33
N LEU A 502 1.64 -26.77 -23.80
CA LEU A 502 3.00 -26.32 -24.18
C LEU A 502 4.05 -27.38 -23.84
N LEU A 503 3.95 -28.02 -22.67
CA LEU A 503 4.83 -29.12 -22.26
C LEU A 503 4.66 -30.35 -23.18
N LYS A 504 3.43 -30.72 -23.57
CA LYS A 504 3.17 -31.79 -24.55
C LYS A 504 3.75 -31.47 -25.94
N GLU A 505 3.61 -30.23 -26.39
CA GLU A 505 4.15 -29.84 -27.70
C GLU A 505 5.68 -29.72 -27.68
N LEU A 506 6.31 -29.30 -26.58
CA LEU A 506 7.76 -29.35 -26.46
C LEU A 506 8.29 -30.80 -26.40
N LEU A 507 7.65 -31.69 -25.63
CA LEU A 507 7.98 -33.12 -25.58
C LEU A 507 7.93 -33.80 -26.95
N LYS A 508 6.93 -33.46 -27.78
CA LYS A 508 6.78 -33.96 -29.16
C LYS A 508 8.03 -33.69 -30.02
N TYR A 509 8.77 -32.62 -29.76
CA TYR A 509 9.97 -32.26 -30.51
C TYR A 509 11.29 -32.66 -29.80
N SER A 510 11.26 -33.10 -28.55
CA SER A 510 12.48 -33.40 -27.76
C SER A 510 12.97 -34.86 -27.81
N THR A 511 12.64 -35.62 -28.85
CA THR A 511 12.75 -37.11 -28.90
C THR A 511 14.14 -37.77 -28.68
N SER A 512 15.21 -37.00 -28.55
CA SER A 512 16.61 -37.49 -28.50
C SER A 512 17.56 -36.64 -27.66
N CYS A 513 17.04 -35.78 -26.77
CA CYS A 513 17.81 -34.77 -26.04
C CYS A 513 17.90 -35.06 -24.52
N ASP A 514 18.80 -34.36 -23.83
CA ASP A 514 18.79 -34.27 -22.36
C ASP A 514 17.56 -33.48 -21.87
N GLY A 515 17.16 -33.62 -20.60
CA GLY A 515 16.00 -32.92 -20.02
C GLY A 515 14.63 -33.51 -20.37
N VAL A 516 14.55 -34.57 -21.18
CA VAL A 516 13.30 -35.19 -21.63
C VAL A 516 12.54 -35.86 -20.50
N GLN A 517 13.25 -36.52 -19.57
CA GLN A 517 12.62 -37.15 -18.42
C GLN A 517 11.96 -36.10 -17.53
N GLU A 518 12.68 -35.01 -17.25
CA GLU A 518 12.27 -33.92 -16.38
C GLU A 518 11.12 -33.11 -17.02
N LEU A 519 11.12 -32.98 -18.35
CA LEU A 519 10.00 -32.39 -19.09
C LEU A 519 8.75 -33.30 -19.06
N GLN A 520 8.93 -34.62 -19.07
CA GLN A 520 7.84 -35.60 -18.94
C GLN A 520 7.30 -35.66 -17.50
N GLU A 521 8.17 -35.55 -16.49
CA GLU A 521 7.79 -35.44 -15.08
C GLU A 521 7.10 -34.09 -14.80
N ALA A 522 7.55 -32.99 -15.39
CA ALA A 522 6.89 -31.69 -15.34
C ALA A 522 5.47 -31.74 -15.96
N LEU A 523 5.30 -32.43 -17.10
CA LEU A 523 3.98 -32.63 -17.69
C LEU A 523 3.05 -33.42 -16.73
N VAL A 524 3.54 -34.50 -16.12
CA VAL A 524 2.78 -35.27 -15.13
C VAL A 524 2.43 -34.38 -13.93
N ALA A 525 3.38 -33.60 -13.42
CA ALA A 525 3.16 -32.68 -12.30
C ALA A 525 2.04 -31.65 -12.57
N MET A 526 1.99 -31.08 -13.77
CA MET A 526 0.94 -30.11 -14.14
C MET A 526 -0.43 -30.79 -14.38
N LEU A 527 -0.45 -32.05 -14.84
CA LEU A 527 -1.67 -32.84 -14.96
C LEU A 527 -2.22 -33.27 -13.59
N ASP A 528 -1.35 -33.71 -12.68
CA ASP A 528 -1.70 -34.04 -11.28
C ASP A 528 -2.30 -32.82 -10.57
N LEU A 529 -1.69 -31.64 -10.73
CA LEU A 529 -2.19 -30.39 -10.17
C LEU A 529 -3.57 -30.03 -10.73
N LEU A 530 -3.75 -30.05 -12.06
CA LEU A 530 -5.04 -29.78 -12.69
C LEU A 530 -6.14 -30.72 -12.19
N LYS A 531 -5.81 -32.00 -11.99
CA LYS A 531 -6.71 -32.98 -11.37
C LYS A 531 -7.02 -32.62 -9.91
N SER A 532 -5.99 -32.36 -9.10
CA SER A 532 -6.15 -32.00 -7.67
C SER A 532 -7.05 -30.78 -7.47
N VAL A 533 -6.85 -29.73 -8.27
CA VAL A 533 -7.66 -28.51 -8.28
C VAL A 533 -9.12 -28.82 -8.66
N ASN A 534 -9.34 -29.68 -9.66
CA ASN A 534 -10.68 -30.09 -10.08
C ASN A 534 -11.40 -30.92 -9.01
N ASP A 535 -10.73 -31.93 -8.46
CA ASP A 535 -11.26 -32.80 -7.40
C ASP A 535 -11.60 -31.98 -6.14
N SER A 536 -10.76 -31.01 -5.78
CA SER A 536 -10.98 -30.07 -4.66
C SER A 536 -12.22 -29.18 -4.85
N MET A 537 -12.42 -28.62 -6.06
CA MET A 537 -13.65 -27.88 -6.37
C MET A 537 -14.91 -28.75 -6.23
N HIS A 538 -14.84 -30.02 -6.63
CA HIS A 538 -15.98 -30.94 -6.50
C HIS A 538 -16.26 -31.34 -5.05
N GLN A 539 -15.23 -31.54 -4.21
CA GLN A 539 -15.42 -31.87 -2.79
C GLN A 539 -16.16 -30.76 -2.02
N ILE A 540 -15.74 -29.50 -2.19
CA ILE A 540 -16.40 -28.33 -1.58
C ILE A 540 -17.86 -28.20 -2.04
N SER A 541 -18.14 -28.62 -3.28
CA SER A 541 -19.51 -28.62 -3.83
C SER A 541 -20.43 -29.69 -3.21
N ILE A 542 -19.89 -30.69 -2.52
CA ILE A 542 -20.63 -31.77 -1.87
C ILE A 542 -20.90 -31.46 -0.39
N THR A 543 -20.04 -30.67 0.27
CA THR A 543 -20.17 -30.28 1.68
C THR A 543 -21.04 -29.03 1.92
N GLY A 544 -21.72 -28.51 0.88
CA GLY A 544 -22.44 -27.23 0.92
C GLY A 544 -23.84 -27.25 1.55
N TYR A 545 -24.00 -27.87 2.73
CA TYR A 545 -25.27 -27.92 3.47
C TYR A 545 -25.06 -27.82 4.99
N ASP A 546 -24.84 -26.59 5.47
CA ASP A 546 -25.05 -26.10 6.86
C ASP A 546 -25.25 -24.57 6.80
#